data_AF-A0A090QUL5-F1
#
_entry.id   AF-A0A090QUL5-F1
#
_cell.length_a   1.000
_cell.length_b   1.000
_cell.length_c   1.000
_cell.angle_alpha   90.00
_cell.angle_beta   90.00
_cell.angle_gamma   90.00
#
_symmetry.space_group_name_H-M   'P 1'
#
loop_
_entity.id
_entity.type
_entity.pdbx_description
1 polymer ?
#
loop_
_entity_poly.entity_id
_entity_poly.type
_entity_poly.pdbx_seq_one_letter_code
_entity_poly.pdbx_strand_id
1 'polypeptide(L)'
;MQIPSATHTLPTDYYRENFLTLIHTVEAQYPDLLNEAELAWLHTFLSLPINSQRLYLRLLTRKGPLFRLAKLRYEEIADIDAAATQLADVNFITFDVLDYPLDTVCALFTKPELLHRFECLQSIKQANKTQLVETLCAQGLIAADFCESLIAICHSTHLRVFLLLFFGNTHQDLSQFVLADLGLHTFESYPLDRAHRFSVIESRLMTGWLCPI
;
A
#
# COMPACT_ATOMS: atom_id res chain seq x y z
N MET A 1 38.50 -8.62 -22.82
CA MET A 1 37.93 -7.35 -22.32
C MET A 1 36.66 -7.68 -21.57
N GLN A 2 36.65 -7.43 -20.27
CA GLN A 2 35.50 -7.67 -19.39
C GLN A 2 34.61 -6.43 -19.47
N ILE A 3 33.36 -6.62 -19.90
CA ILE A 3 32.35 -5.54 -19.90
C ILE A 3 32.04 -5.25 -18.42
N PRO A 4 32.14 -4.00 -17.93
CA PRO A 4 31.75 -3.70 -16.57
C PRO A 4 30.24 -3.85 -16.45
N SER A 5 29.78 -4.81 -15.65
CA SER A 5 28.40 -4.89 -15.19
C SER A 5 28.17 -3.69 -14.28
N ALA A 6 27.59 -2.61 -14.81
CA ALA A 6 27.08 -1.53 -13.98
C ALA A 6 25.93 -2.10 -13.13
N THR A 7 26.19 -2.35 -11.86
CA THR A 7 25.13 -2.56 -10.86
C THR A 7 24.41 -1.22 -10.70
N HIS A 8 23.39 -0.99 -11.53
CA HIS A 8 22.56 0.21 -11.46
C HIS A 8 21.83 0.18 -10.11
N THR A 9 22.38 0.88 -9.12
CA THR A 9 21.79 0.98 -7.79
C THR A 9 20.80 2.13 -7.84
N LEU A 10 19.52 1.84 -7.75
CA LEU A 10 18.48 2.87 -7.77
C LEU A 10 18.63 3.80 -6.55
N PRO A 11 18.45 5.13 -6.71
CA PRO A 11 18.43 6.06 -5.58
C PRO A 11 17.39 5.65 -4.55
N THR A 12 17.64 5.84 -3.26
CA THR A 12 16.74 5.33 -2.20
C THR A 12 15.31 5.91 -2.26
N ASP A 13 15.09 7.06 -2.89
CA ASP A 13 13.78 7.74 -2.97
C ASP A 13 13.05 7.57 -4.33
N TYR A 14 13.59 6.75 -5.25
CA TYR A 14 13.09 6.63 -6.63
C TYR A 14 11.59 6.29 -6.70
N TYR A 15 11.11 5.41 -5.81
CA TYR A 15 9.72 4.99 -5.77
C TYR A 15 8.75 6.14 -5.45
N ARG A 16 9.20 7.11 -4.65
CA ARG A 16 8.42 8.30 -4.33
C ARG A 16 8.40 9.26 -5.50
N GLU A 17 9.54 9.51 -6.13
CA GLU A 17 9.64 10.38 -7.32
C GLU A 17 8.78 9.87 -8.47
N ASN A 18 8.77 8.56 -8.69
CA ASN A 18 7.91 7.89 -9.65
C ASN A 18 6.43 8.09 -9.32
N PHE A 19 6.06 7.92 -8.05
CA PHE A 19 4.69 8.14 -7.62
C PHE A 19 4.26 9.60 -7.80
N LEU A 20 5.13 10.56 -7.48
CA LEU A 20 4.87 11.99 -7.71
C LEU A 20 4.67 12.29 -9.20
N THR A 21 5.50 11.70 -10.06
CA THR A 21 5.34 11.81 -11.52
C THR A 21 3.98 11.29 -11.96
N LEU A 22 3.56 10.12 -11.44
CA LEU A 22 2.25 9.55 -11.74
C LEU A 22 1.12 10.50 -11.35
N ILE A 23 1.07 10.96 -10.10
CA ILE A 23 -0.08 11.75 -9.62
C ILE A 23 -0.13 13.15 -10.26
N HIS A 24 1.01 13.81 -10.48
CA HIS A 24 1.05 15.08 -11.20
C HIS A 24 0.60 14.92 -12.66
N THR A 25 0.97 13.82 -13.32
CA THR A 25 0.53 13.50 -14.68
C THR A 25 -0.99 13.33 -14.72
N VAL A 26 -1.53 12.57 -13.77
CA VAL A 26 -2.97 12.32 -13.68
C VAL A 26 -3.75 13.60 -13.43
N GLU A 27 -3.30 14.43 -12.48
CA GLU A 27 -3.93 15.71 -12.14
C GLU A 27 -3.89 16.69 -13.34
N ALA A 28 -2.78 16.76 -14.07
CA ALA A 28 -2.64 17.67 -15.20
C ALA A 28 -3.46 17.24 -16.44
N GLN A 29 -3.57 15.93 -16.69
CA GLN A 29 -4.16 15.41 -17.93
C GLN A 29 -5.63 15.02 -17.81
N TYR A 30 -6.07 14.62 -16.61
CA TYR A 30 -7.41 14.08 -16.38
C TYR A 30 -8.16 14.77 -15.23
N PRO A 31 -8.06 16.11 -15.03
CA PRO A 31 -8.70 16.77 -13.90
C PRO A 31 -10.22 16.61 -13.89
N ASP A 32 -10.83 16.54 -15.07
CA ASP A 32 -12.28 16.36 -15.28
C ASP A 32 -12.75 14.92 -15.09
N LEU A 33 -11.84 13.96 -14.99
CA LEU A 33 -12.17 12.58 -14.64
C LEU A 33 -12.02 12.31 -13.15
N LEU A 34 -11.39 13.19 -12.38
CA LEU A 34 -11.24 13.01 -10.94
C LEU A 34 -12.46 13.56 -10.21
N ASN A 35 -13.04 12.77 -9.32
CA ASN A 35 -14.07 13.28 -8.42
C ASN A 35 -13.46 14.08 -7.25
N GLU A 36 -14.30 14.78 -6.49
CA GLU A 36 -13.86 15.62 -5.36
C GLU A 36 -13.07 14.83 -4.31
N ALA A 37 -13.46 13.58 -4.02
CA ALA A 37 -12.77 12.73 -3.06
C ALA A 37 -11.37 12.30 -3.56
N GLU A 38 -11.24 11.98 -4.85
CA GLU A 38 -9.98 11.63 -5.50
C GLU A 38 -9.01 12.82 -5.53
N LEU A 39 -9.50 14.03 -5.84
CA LEU A 39 -8.72 15.26 -5.79
C LEU A 39 -8.29 15.60 -4.37
N ALA A 40 -9.22 15.53 -3.40
CA ALA A 40 -8.91 15.77 -1.99
C ALA A 40 -7.85 14.79 -1.46
N TRP A 41 -7.95 13.51 -1.84
CA TRP A 41 -6.95 12.51 -1.49
C TRP A 41 -5.57 12.87 -2.05
N LEU A 42 -5.50 13.25 -3.34
CA LEU A 42 -4.25 13.60 -4.02
C LEU A 42 -3.58 14.81 -3.35
N HIS A 43 -4.35 15.87 -3.09
CA HIS A 43 -3.85 17.08 -2.43
C HIS A 43 -3.41 16.80 -0.98
N THR A 44 -4.16 15.98 -0.27
CA THR A 44 -3.80 15.54 1.09
C THR A 44 -2.46 14.79 1.05
N PHE A 45 -2.30 13.83 0.14
CA PHE A 45 -1.03 13.11 -0.01
C PHE A 45 0.15 14.05 -0.31
N LEU A 46 -0.02 14.98 -1.25
CA LEU A 46 1.01 15.95 -1.62
C LEU A 46 1.42 16.87 -0.46
N SER A 47 0.50 17.16 0.47
CA SER A 47 0.75 17.98 1.65
C SER A 47 1.49 17.25 2.79
N LEU A 48 1.55 15.91 2.75
CA LEU A 48 2.19 15.12 3.79
C LEU A 48 3.71 15.36 3.86
N PRO A 49 4.31 15.28 5.06
CA PRO A 49 5.75 15.25 5.20
C PRO A 49 6.39 14.12 4.39
N ILE A 50 7.61 14.35 3.92
CA ILE A 50 8.32 13.40 3.05
C ILE A 50 8.41 11.98 3.63
N ASN A 51 8.63 11.85 4.94
CA ASN A 51 8.70 10.56 5.63
C ASN A 51 7.34 9.83 5.66
N SER A 52 6.23 10.56 5.80
CA SER A 52 4.88 9.99 5.71
C SER A 52 4.54 9.54 4.30
N GLN A 53 4.89 10.33 3.29
CA GLN A 53 4.73 9.92 1.88
C GLN A 53 5.51 8.63 1.61
N ARG A 54 6.78 8.57 2.03
CA ARG A 54 7.63 7.38 1.90
C ARG A 54 7.02 6.17 2.60
N LEU A 55 6.62 6.32 3.86
CA LEU A 55 6.04 5.24 4.64
C LEU A 55 4.78 4.70 3.95
N TYR A 56 3.87 5.58 3.53
CA TYR A 56 2.63 5.17 2.88
C TYR A 56 2.88 4.39 1.58
N LEU A 57 3.79 4.87 0.73
CA LEU A 57 4.17 4.16 -0.50
C LEU A 57 4.85 2.81 -0.21
N ARG A 58 5.70 2.74 0.82
CA ARG A 58 6.27 1.47 1.28
C ARG A 58 5.20 0.50 1.75
N LEU A 59 4.16 0.97 2.43
CA LEU A 59 3.03 0.13 2.84
C LEU A 59 2.22 -0.37 1.64
N LEU A 60 1.92 0.50 0.66
CA LEU A 60 1.16 0.14 -0.55
C LEU A 60 1.84 -0.94 -1.41
N THR A 61 3.17 -1.01 -1.39
CA THR A 61 3.92 -2.03 -2.15
C THR A 61 4.05 -3.36 -1.40
N ARG A 62 3.62 -3.45 -0.14
CA ARG A 62 3.69 -4.67 0.66
C ARG A 62 2.40 -5.46 0.59
N LYS A 63 2.52 -6.78 0.76
CA LYS A 63 1.38 -7.68 0.83
C LYS A 63 0.65 -7.55 2.16
N GLY A 64 -0.68 -7.45 2.08
CA GLY A 64 -1.60 -7.52 3.21
C GLY A 64 -2.09 -6.14 3.65
N PRO A 65 -3.29 -6.04 4.22
CA PRO A 65 -3.83 -4.76 4.64
C PRO A 65 -3.27 -4.30 5.99
N LEU A 66 -2.74 -5.22 6.81
CA LEU A 66 -2.28 -4.99 8.18
C LEU A 66 -0.76 -5.14 8.33
N PHE A 67 -0.17 -4.31 9.18
CA PHE A 67 1.26 -4.31 9.47
C PHE A 67 1.53 -4.11 10.96
N ARG A 68 2.59 -4.73 11.46
CA ARG A 68 3.13 -4.48 12.80
C ARG A 68 4.07 -3.28 12.72
N LEU A 69 3.68 -2.15 13.32
CA LEU A 69 4.45 -0.90 13.26
C LEU A 69 5.88 -1.12 13.78
N ALA A 70 6.01 -1.84 14.90
CA ALA A 70 7.28 -2.17 15.52
C ALA A 70 8.22 -3.03 14.65
N LYS A 71 7.74 -3.62 13.54
CA LYS A 71 8.54 -4.42 12.59
C LYS A 71 8.87 -3.67 11.30
N LEU A 72 8.37 -2.45 11.11
CA LEU A 72 8.71 -1.63 9.96
C LEU A 72 10.11 -1.02 10.15
N ARG A 73 11.00 -1.19 9.17
CA ARG A 73 12.36 -0.65 9.17
C ARG A 73 12.71 -0.20 7.76
N TYR A 74 13.00 1.08 7.61
CA TYR A 74 13.36 1.72 6.34
C TYR A 74 14.46 2.74 6.64
N GLU A 75 15.62 2.62 6.00
CA GLU A 75 16.78 3.47 6.29
C GLU A 75 16.52 4.94 5.95
N GLU A 76 15.66 5.20 4.96
CA GLU A 76 15.29 6.53 4.49
C GLU A 76 14.19 7.21 5.31
N ILE A 77 13.65 6.53 6.33
CA ILE A 77 12.56 7.03 7.18
C ILE A 77 13.07 7.11 8.62
N ALA A 78 13.45 8.31 9.05
CA ALA A 78 14.09 8.53 10.34
C ALA A 78 13.20 8.17 11.55
N ASP A 79 11.91 8.53 11.50
CA ASP A 79 10.94 8.27 12.56
C ASP A 79 9.65 7.71 11.95
N ILE A 80 9.48 6.38 12.08
CA ILE A 80 8.34 5.65 11.55
C ILE A 80 7.08 5.89 12.38
N ASP A 81 7.21 6.03 13.70
CA ASP A 81 6.08 6.27 14.60
C ASP A 81 5.47 7.66 14.37
N ALA A 82 6.31 8.68 14.22
CA ALA A 82 5.86 10.02 13.85
C ALA A 82 5.21 10.04 12.46
N ALA A 83 5.84 9.37 11.47
CA ALA A 83 5.30 9.28 10.12
C ALA A 83 3.95 8.55 10.08
N ALA A 84 3.79 7.48 10.86
CA ALA A 84 2.53 6.73 10.98
C ALA A 84 1.44 7.57 11.66
N THR A 85 1.77 8.31 12.70
CA THR A 85 0.82 9.23 13.37
C THR A 85 0.30 10.28 12.39
N GLN A 86 1.20 10.92 11.63
CA GLN A 86 0.84 11.90 10.61
C GLN A 86 -0.05 11.32 9.49
N LEU A 87 0.15 10.04 9.14
CA LEU A 87 -0.72 9.35 8.19
C LEU A 87 -2.10 9.04 8.79
N ALA A 88 -2.16 8.69 10.06
CA ALA A 88 -3.42 8.43 10.76
C ALA A 88 -4.26 9.70 10.91
N ASP A 89 -3.63 10.85 11.18
CA ASP A 89 -4.29 12.15 11.31
C ASP A 89 -5.08 12.56 10.04
N VAL A 90 -4.62 12.09 8.87
CA VAL A 90 -5.28 12.34 7.58
C VAL A 90 -6.00 11.09 7.02
N ASN A 91 -6.22 10.06 7.85
CA ASN A 91 -6.89 8.82 7.51
C ASN A 91 -6.24 8.00 6.37
N PHE A 92 -4.94 8.16 6.11
CA PHE A 92 -4.22 7.31 5.14
C PHE A 92 -3.91 5.93 5.72
N ILE A 93 -3.79 5.84 7.04
CA ILE A 93 -3.75 4.58 7.78
C ILE A 93 -4.71 4.68 8.97
N THR A 94 -4.99 3.53 9.59
CA THR A 94 -5.70 3.48 10.87
C THR A 94 -4.96 2.58 11.87
N PHE A 95 -5.00 2.97 13.14
CA PHE A 95 -4.62 2.11 14.27
C PHE A 95 -5.81 1.32 14.82
N ASP A 96 -7.04 1.71 14.44
CA ASP A 96 -8.24 0.96 14.77
C ASP A 96 -8.33 -0.26 13.85
N VAL A 97 -7.94 -1.40 14.43
CA VAL A 97 -7.87 -2.68 13.74
C VAL A 97 -8.79 -3.72 14.39
N LEU A 98 -9.75 -3.29 15.21
CA LEU A 98 -10.61 -4.17 16.00
C LEU A 98 -11.48 -5.08 15.12
N ASP A 99 -11.95 -4.56 13.98
CA ASP A 99 -12.83 -5.26 13.06
C ASP A 99 -12.09 -6.25 12.13
N TYR A 100 -10.76 -6.32 12.20
CA TYR A 100 -10.02 -7.25 11.36
C TYR A 100 -10.15 -8.69 11.86
N PRO A 101 -10.37 -9.66 10.95
CA PRO A 101 -10.41 -11.07 11.30
C PRO A 101 -9.17 -11.53 12.07
N LEU A 102 -9.37 -12.30 13.14
CA LEU A 102 -8.29 -12.73 14.02
C LEU A 102 -7.23 -13.57 13.30
N ASP A 103 -7.62 -14.33 12.28
CA ASP A 103 -6.69 -15.07 11.42
C ASP A 103 -5.75 -14.14 10.64
N THR A 104 -6.26 -12.99 10.18
CA THR A 104 -5.47 -11.95 9.52
C THR A 104 -4.48 -11.31 10.49
N VAL A 105 -4.91 -11.04 11.73
CA VAL A 105 -4.01 -10.53 12.79
C VAL A 105 -2.95 -11.58 13.13
N CYS A 106 -3.35 -12.83 13.36
CA CYS A 106 -2.44 -13.94 13.65
C CYS A 106 -1.44 -14.19 12.52
N ALA A 107 -1.80 -13.91 11.26
CA ALA A 107 -0.89 -14.04 10.12
C ALA A 107 0.38 -13.17 10.29
N LEU A 108 0.30 -12.04 11.00
CA LEU A 108 1.41 -11.12 11.26
C LEU A 108 2.45 -11.64 12.27
N PHE A 109 2.10 -12.70 13.00
CA PHE A 109 2.93 -13.26 14.06
C PHE A 109 3.46 -14.63 13.66
N THR A 110 4.70 -14.93 14.03
CA THR A 110 5.24 -16.27 13.91
C THR A 110 4.60 -17.20 14.96
N LYS A 111 4.61 -18.51 14.71
CA LYS A 111 4.14 -19.49 15.71
C LYS A 111 4.82 -19.33 17.08
N PRO A 112 6.16 -19.15 17.18
CA PRO A 112 6.81 -18.88 18.46
C PRO A 112 6.32 -17.61 19.15
N GLU A 113 6.08 -16.53 18.41
CA GLU A 113 5.54 -15.28 18.99
C GLU A 113 4.12 -15.46 19.55
N LEU A 114 3.27 -16.24 18.89
CA LEU A 114 1.93 -16.57 19.39
C LEU A 114 2.00 -17.39 20.68
N LEU A 115 2.83 -18.44 20.70
CA LEU A 115 3.02 -19.29 21.87
C LEU A 115 3.57 -18.51 23.07
N HIS A 116 4.51 -17.60 22.84
CA HIS A 116 5.07 -16.78 23.89
C HIS A 116 4.04 -15.80 24.48
N ARG A 117 3.10 -15.33 23.66
CA ARG A 117 2.12 -14.31 24.04
C ARG A 117 0.88 -14.86 24.73
N PHE A 118 0.43 -16.05 24.35
CA PHE A 118 -0.82 -16.60 24.83
C PHE A 118 -0.60 -17.91 25.57
N GLU A 119 -0.76 -17.87 26.90
CA GLU A 119 -0.61 -19.05 27.77
C GLU A 119 -1.58 -20.18 27.41
N CYS A 120 -2.77 -19.85 26.92
CA CYS A 120 -3.78 -20.82 26.49
C CYS A 120 -3.28 -21.74 25.35
N LEU A 121 -2.23 -21.36 24.63
CA LEU A 121 -1.63 -22.16 23.56
C LEU A 121 -0.58 -23.17 24.05
N GLN A 122 -0.14 -23.09 25.31
CA GLN A 122 0.95 -23.93 25.83
C GLN A 122 0.61 -25.42 25.83
N SER A 123 -0.66 -25.75 26.06
CA SER A 123 -1.18 -27.13 26.02
C SER A 123 -1.14 -27.75 24.61
N ILE A 124 -1.18 -26.90 23.57
CA ILE A 124 -1.21 -27.30 22.16
C ILE A 124 0.02 -26.82 21.37
N LYS A 125 1.15 -26.58 22.04
CA LYS A 125 2.37 -26.02 21.42
C LYS A 125 2.90 -26.77 20.18
N GLN A 126 2.59 -28.07 20.07
CA GLN A 126 2.98 -28.90 18.91
C GLN A 126 2.02 -28.76 17.72
N ALA A 127 0.82 -28.22 17.93
CA ALA A 127 -0.18 -28.01 16.90
C ALA A 127 0.32 -27.06 15.79
N ASN A 128 -0.25 -27.19 14.59
CA ASN A 128 0.07 -26.28 13.50
C ASN A 128 -0.52 -24.88 13.75
N LYS A 129 -0.08 -23.87 12.98
CA LYS A 129 -0.52 -22.48 13.20
C LYS A 129 -2.04 -22.32 13.07
N THR A 130 -2.69 -23.03 12.16
CA THR A 130 -4.15 -23.00 11.98
C THR A 130 -4.88 -23.41 13.26
N GLN A 131 -4.47 -24.52 13.88
CA GLN A 131 -5.04 -25.00 15.15
C GLN A 131 -4.80 -24.03 16.32
N LEU A 132 -3.66 -23.33 16.33
CA LEU A 132 -3.41 -22.28 17.31
C LEU A 132 -4.41 -21.13 17.12
N VAL A 133 -4.61 -20.67 15.88
CA VAL A 133 -5.56 -19.59 15.57
C VAL A 133 -6.98 -19.99 15.93
N GLU A 134 -7.43 -21.20 15.61
CA GLU A 134 -8.75 -21.72 16.00
C GLU A 134 -8.94 -21.67 17.52
N THR A 135 -7.90 -21.99 18.28
CA THR A 135 -7.94 -21.92 19.75
C THR A 135 -8.05 -20.48 20.24
N LEU A 136 -7.32 -19.53 19.64
CA LEU A 136 -7.44 -18.10 19.97
C LEU A 136 -8.84 -17.57 19.62
N CYS A 137 -9.41 -17.97 18.48
CA CYS A 137 -10.77 -17.62 18.08
C CYS A 137 -11.80 -18.16 19.09
N ALA A 138 -11.65 -19.41 19.54
CA ALA A 138 -12.56 -20.02 20.52
C ALA A 138 -12.49 -19.34 21.90
N GLN A 139 -11.37 -18.69 22.23
CA GLN A 139 -11.21 -17.86 23.43
C GLN A 139 -11.79 -16.45 23.27
N GLY A 140 -12.29 -16.09 22.08
CA GLY A 140 -12.86 -14.76 21.82
C GLY A 140 -11.83 -13.64 21.77
N LEU A 141 -10.56 -13.96 21.47
CA LEU A 141 -9.53 -12.93 21.39
C LEU A 141 -9.71 -12.04 20.16
N ILE A 142 -9.30 -10.80 20.31
CA ILE A 142 -9.36 -9.73 19.30
C ILE A 142 -7.97 -9.13 19.07
N ALA A 143 -7.86 -8.23 18.08
CA ALA A 143 -6.60 -7.57 17.76
C ALA A 143 -5.97 -6.84 18.96
N ALA A 144 -6.77 -6.24 19.83
CA ALA A 144 -6.30 -5.52 21.02
C ALA A 144 -5.54 -6.41 22.01
N ASP A 145 -5.87 -7.70 22.10
CA ASP A 145 -5.23 -8.65 23.03
C ASP A 145 -3.77 -8.95 22.66
N PHE A 146 -3.32 -8.54 21.47
CA PHE A 146 -1.93 -8.72 21.05
C PHE A 146 -0.98 -7.72 21.70
N CYS A 147 -1.50 -6.63 22.28
CA CYS A 147 -0.74 -5.56 22.92
C CYS A 147 0.41 -5.03 22.04
N GLU A 148 0.18 -4.90 20.74
CA GLU A 148 1.16 -4.40 19.77
C GLU A 148 0.49 -3.40 18.82
N SER A 149 1.20 -2.33 18.46
CA SER A 149 0.69 -1.33 17.51
C SER A 149 0.59 -1.93 16.11
N LEU A 150 -0.65 -2.24 15.73
CA LEU A 150 -1.00 -2.67 14.38
C LEU A 150 -1.56 -1.48 13.62
N ILE A 151 -1.21 -1.39 12.34
CA ILE A 151 -1.73 -0.38 11.43
C ILE A 151 -2.31 -1.03 10.19
N ALA A 152 -3.37 -0.44 9.66
CA ALA A 152 -3.95 -0.83 8.38
C ALA A 152 -3.93 0.32 7.36
N ILE A 153 -3.77 0.00 6.09
CA ILE A 153 -3.87 0.98 4.99
C ILE A 153 -5.34 1.33 4.74
N CYS A 154 -5.63 2.62 4.62
CA CYS A 154 -6.91 3.14 4.19
C CYS A 154 -6.85 3.59 2.72
N HIS A 155 -8.00 3.82 2.09
CA HIS A 155 -8.12 4.48 0.76
C HIS A 155 -7.33 3.86 -0.42
N SER A 156 -7.04 2.55 -0.41
CA SER A 156 -6.36 1.89 -1.53
C SER A 156 -7.13 1.95 -2.86
N THR A 157 -8.43 2.25 -2.82
CA THR A 157 -9.29 2.36 -3.99
C THR A 157 -8.92 3.53 -4.90
N HIS A 158 -8.55 4.70 -4.36
CA HIS A 158 -8.16 5.87 -5.18
C HIS A 158 -6.87 5.60 -5.96
N LEU A 159 -5.93 4.87 -5.36
CA LEU A 159 -4.69 4.46 -6.04
C LEU A 159 -4.96 3.71 -7.34
N ARG A 160 -5.97 2.83 -7.36
CA ARG A 160 -6.34 2.06 -8.56
C ARG A 160 -6.83 2.98 -9.69
N VAL A 161 -7.55 4.05 -9.36
CA VAL A 161 -8.00 5.04 -10.35
C VAL A 161 -6.81 5.77 -10.94
N PHE A 162 -5.87 6.23 -10.11
CA PHE A 162 -4.68 6.93 -10.61
C PHE A 162 -3.80 6.02 -11.48
N LEU A 163 -3.61 4.76 -11.09
CA LEU A 163 -2.89 3.77 -11.89
C LEU A 163 -3.58 3.52 -13.23
N LEU A 164 -4.90 3.38 -13.25
CA LEU A 164 -5.67 3.22 -14.48
C LEU A 164 -5.53 4.44 -15.39
N LEU A 165 -5.65 5.66 -14.85
CA LEU A 165 -5.51 6.90 -15.62
C LEU A 165 -4.09 7.08 -16.17
N PHE A 166 -3.08 6.63 -15.43
CA PHE A 166 -1.67 6.74 -15.85
C PHE A 166 -1.27 5.67 -16.86
N PHE A 167 -1.57 4.40 -16.59
CA PHE A 167 -1.17 3.26 -17.45
C PHE A 167 -2.17 2.94 -18.55
N GLY A 168 -3.41 3.45 -18.46
CA GLY A 168 -4.50 3.12 -19.38
C GLY A 168 -5.02 1.68 -19.25
N ASN A 169 -4.60 0.93 -18.23
CA ASN A 169 -5.02 -0.46 -17.98
C ASN A 169 -4.95 -0.83 -16.50
N THR A 170 -5.48 -2.00 -16.14
CA THR A 170 -5.58 -2.48 -14.75
C THR A 170 -4.55 -3.56 -14.37
N HIS A 171 -3.71 -3.99 -15.30
CA HIS A 171 -2.71 -5.04 -15.06
C HIS A 171 -1.37 -4.45 -14.56
N GLN A 172 -1.11 -3.18 -14.84
CA GLN A 172 0.08 -2.48 -14.38
C GLN A 172 -0.14 -1.86 -12.99
N ASP A 173 0.85 -1.99 -12.13
CA ASP A 173 0.87 -1.46 -10.76
C ASP A 173 2.15 -0.67 -10.48
N LEU A 174 2.34 -0.24 -9.22
CA LEU A 174 3.50 0.55 -8.81
C LEU A 174 4.85 -0.17 -9.04
N SER A 175 4.88 -1.50 -9.17
CA SER A 175 6.12 -2.25 -9.46
C SER A 175 6.64 -1.98 -10.88
N GLN A 176 5.80 -1.50 -11.80
CA GLN A 176 6.20 -1.20 -13.19
C GLN A 176 7.17 -0.02 -13.27
N PHE A 177 7.07 0.93 -12.34
CA PHE A 177 8.04 2.03 -12.24
C PHE A 177 9.44 1.52 -11.86
N VAL A 178 9.51 0.50 -11.01
CA VAL A 178 10.78 -0.16 -10.66
C VAL A 178 11.41 -0.80 -11.90
N LEU A 179 10.59 -1.41 -12.77
CA LEU A 179 11.08 -2.04 -13.99
C LEU A 179 11.56 -1.02 -15.04
N ALA A 180 10.90 0.14 -15.12
CA ALA A 180 11.31 1.20 -16.03
C ALA A 180 12.64 1.85 -15.62
N ASP A 181 12.80 2.14 -14.33
CA ASP A 181 14.04 2.74 -13.79
C ASP A 181 15.24 1.78 -13.82
N LEU A 182 15.01 0.47 -13.84
CA LEU A 182 16.05 -0.54 -14.07
C LEU A 182 16.45 -0.66 -15.55
N GLY A 183 15.88 0.15 -16.44
CA GLY A 183 16.14 0.11 -17.88
C GLY A 183 15.53 -1.10 -18.58
N LEU A 184 14.60 -1.81 -17.93
CA LEU A 184 13.92 -2.99 -18.50
C LEU A 184 12.67 -2.61 -19.29
N HIS A 185 12.10 -1.43 -19.03
CA HIS A 185 10.93 -0.91 -19.74
C HIS A 185 11.07 0.59 -20.07
N THR A 186 11.12 0.95 -21.34
CA THR A 186 10.86 2.32 -21.78
C THR A 186 9.36 2.49 -21.98
N PHE A 187 8.72 3.37 -21.21
CA PHE A 187 7.36 3.79 -21.53
C PHE A 187 7.39 4.50 -22.89
N GLU A 188 6.59 4.03 -23.85
CA GLU A 188 6.47 4.68 -25.14
C GLU A 188 5.91 6.10 -24.95
N SER A 189 6.60 7.08 -25.53
CA SER A 189 6.15 8.46 -25.57
C SER A 189 5.02 8.60 -26.60
N TYR A 190 3.81 8.15 -26.25
CA TYR A 190 2.65 8.35 -27.09
C TYR A 190 2.17 9.80 -27.01
N PRO A 191 1.91 10.47 -28.16
CA PRO A 191 1.23 11.76 -28.16
C PRO A 191 -0.20 11.59 -27.63
N LEU A 192 -0.48 12.25 -26.51
CA LEU A 192 -1.73 12.11 -25.75
C LEU A 192 -2.86 12.93 -26.41
N ASP A 193 -3.39 12.40 -27.49
CA ASP A 193 -4.63 12.85 -28.13
C ASP A 193 -5.85 12.52 -27.25
N ARG A 194 -6.87 13.41 -27.21
CA ARG A 194 -8.20 13.17 -26.63
C ARG A 194 -8.81 11.82 -27.02
N ALA A 195 -8.49 11.26 -28.19
CA ALA A 195 -8.92 9.93 -28.61
C ALA A 195 -8.48 8.81 -27.65
N HIS A 196 -7.30 8.93 -27.01
CA HIS A 196 -6.83 7.96 -26.01
C HIS A 196 -7.56 8.10 -24.66
N ARG A 197 -8.26 9.22 -24.43
CA ARG A 197 -9.12 9.37 -23.24
C ARG A 197 -10.35 8.48 -23.31
N PHE A 198 -10.85 8.19 -24.51
CA PHE A 198 -12.07 7.38 -24.69
C PHE A 198 -11.89 5.95 -24.20
N SER A 199 -10.76 5.30 -24.48
CA SER A 199 -10.51 3.92 -24.01
C SER A 199 -10.39 3.82 -22.49
N VAL A 200 -9.81 4.85 -21.84
CA VAL A 200 -9.68 4.92 -20.38
C VAL A 200 -11.03 5.18 -19.72
N ILE A 201 -11.85 6.06 -20.31
CA ILE A 201 -13.24 6.29 -19.87
C ILE A 201 -14.06 5.02 -20.04
N GLU A 202 -14.00 4.34 -21.19
CA GLU A 202 -14.66 3.05 -21.40
C GLU A 202 -14.21 2.01 -20.39
N SER A 203 -12.91 1.92 -20.07
CA SER A 203 -12.39 1.00 -19.05
C SER A 203 -12.97 1.30 -17.65
N ARG A 204 -13.10 2.59 -17.29
CA ARG A 204 -13.73 3.03 -16.03
C ARG A 204 -15.24 2.73 -16.01
N LEU A 205 -15.92 2.85 -17.15
CA LEU A 205 -17.35 2.55 -17.29
C LEU A 205 -17.63 1.03 -17.29
N MET A 206 -16.84 0.24 -18.03
CA MET A 206 -17.02 -1.21 -18.17
C MET A 206 -16.70 -1.99 -16.90
N THR A 207 -15.87 -1.45 -16.01
CA THR A 207 -15.59 -2.05 -14.70
C THR A 207 -16.71 -1.83 -13.67
N GLY A 208 -17.79 -1.13 -14.03
CA GLY A 208 -19.01 -1.03 -13.20
C GLY A 208 -19.00 0.03 -12.09
N TRP A 209 -18.17 1.06 -12.19
CA TRP A 209 -17.95 2.06 -11.13
C TRP A 209 -18.89 3.27 -11.15
N LEU A 210 -19.88 3.29 -12.06
CA LEU A 210 -21.00 4.24 -12.01
C LEU A 210 -22.21 3.58 -11.34
N CYS A 211 -22.16 3.43 -10.03
CA CYS A 211 -23.37 3.50 -9.22
C CYS A 211 -23.14 4.58 -8.16
N PRO A 212 -23.78 5.75 -8.27
CA PRO A 212 -24.13 6.50 -7.08
C PRO A 212 -25.31 5.76 -6.43
N ILE A 213 -25.11 5.27 -5.20
CA ILE A 213 -26.02 5.24 -4.03
C ILE A 213 -25.27 4.48 -2.94
#